data_AF-A0A9W6NP31-F1
#
_entry.id   AF-A0A9W6NP31-F1
#
_cell.length_a   1.000
_cell.length_b   1.000
_cell.length_c   1.000
_cell.angle_alpha   90.00
_cell.angle_beta   90.00
_cell.angle_gamma   90.00
#
_symmetry.space_group_name_H-M   'P 1'
#
loop_
_entity.id
_entity.type
_entity.pdbx_description
1 polymer ?
#
loop_
_entity_poly.entity_id
_entity_poly.type
_entity_poly.pdbx_seq_one_letter_code
_entity_poly.pdbx_strand_id
1 'polypeptide(L)'
;MGALLAGVVPSLAIQNWAYAAAGCGSQPVANNDDGFIVLGESAPLHKAPYNACGVFQTVPANTKIWTWCTIENDYGNTWIWGRIDGTQNQGWMYIEHAKQVEEAPTSNDGWCPGEAPADPDAIDGADRIVEQAPPADADDALPPADFDPATDVDTAVPTVGGAEKGVEPDADYVAPEGDEDAPDAGTSTLAAAATALKYGKPIKRTKVIARAKNWYSRNVQYSQSAYAWDVNHGKKFRTDCSGFVSMSWALTSSRTTRTLDGVSHRINWSSLKPGDMVLRSGHHVQLFEKWANKAHTRFWLYEEGNPNSDMNHYKLYVSTAKSNGFKPWRYNKIRD
;
A
#
# COMPACT_ATOMS: atom_id res chain seq x y z
N MET A 1 -42.30 -56.43 0.00
CA MET A 1 -40.96 -56.04 0.49
C MET A 1 -40.00 -56.13 -0.70
N GLY A 2 -39.38 -55.09 -1.25
CA GLY A 2 -39.44 -53.64 -1.11
C GLY A 2 -38.96 -53.07 -2.46
N ALA A 3 -39.51 -51.92 -2.88
CA ALA A 3 -39.17 -51.29 -4.16
C ALA A 3 -37.90 -50.43 -4.02
N LEU A 4 -37.00 -50.53 -5.02
CA LEU A 4 -35.84 -49.65 -5.16
C LEU A 4 -36.31 -48.21 -5.45
N LEU A 5 -35.95 -47.27 -4.58
CA LEU A 5 -36.00 -45.84 -4.84
C LEU A 5 -34.60 -45.36 -5.20
N ALA A 6 -34.38 -45.07 -6.48
CA ALA A 6 -33.20 -44.35 -6.95
C ALA A 6 -33.37 -42.86 -6.56
N GLY A 7 -32.62 -42.43 -5.55
CA GLY A 7 -32.56 -41.02 -5.15
C GLY A 7 -31.72 -40.22 -6.16
N VAL A 8 -32.36 -39.31 -6.89
CA VAL A 8 -31.69 -38.27 -7.67
C VAL A 8 -31.13 -37.25 -6.68
N VAL A 9 -29.81 -37.18 -6.56
CA VAL A 9 -29.15 -36.08 -5.85
C VAL A 9 -29.25 -34.84 -6.75
N PRO A 10 -29.80 -33.71 -6.29
CA PRO A 10 -29.76 -32.49 -7.09
C PRO A 10 -28.30 -32.04 -7.15
N SER A 11 -27.72 -32.03 -8.35
CA SER A 11 -26.49 -31.29 -8.60
C SER A 11 -26.75 -29.84 -8.20
N LEU A 12 -26.08 -29.38 -7.15
CA LEU A 12 -25.93 -27.95 -6.86
C LEU A 12 -25.24 -27.35 -8.08
N ALA A 13 -26.03 -26.72 -8.95
CA ALA A 13 -25.50 -25.82 -9.96
C ALA A 13 -24.73 -24.74 -9.20
N ILE A 14 -23.40 -24.81 -9.25
CA ILE A 14 -22.56 -23.67 -8.96
C ILE A 14 -23.05 -22.60 -9.94
N GLN A 15 -23.76 -21.61 -9.42
CA GLN A 15 -24.04 -20.41 -10.17
C GLN A 15 -22.69 -19.74 -10.38
N ASN A 16 -21.98 -20.14 -11.44
CA ASN A 16 -20.96 -19.31 -12.03
C ASN A 16 -21.69 -18.05 -12.43
N TRP A 17 -21.42 -16.97 -11.71
CA TRP A 17 -21.71 -15.64 -12.19
C TRP A 17 -20.77 -15.45 -13.37
N ALA A 18 -21.23 -15.88 -14.54
CA ALA A 18 -20.60 -15.53 -15.78
C ALA A 18 -20.68 -14.01 -15.85
N TYR A 19 -19.57 -13.33 -15.63
CA TYR A 19 -19.41 -11.94 -16.06
C TYR A 19 -19.58 -11.96 -17.58
N ALA A 20 -20.83 -11.74 -18.01
CA ALA A 20 -21.16 -11.58 -19.40
C ALA A 20 -20.38 -10.39 -19.96
N ALA A 21 -20.08 -10.44 -21.25
CA ALA A 21 -19.44 -9.39 -22.03
C ALA A 21 -20.30 -8.11 -22.18
N ALA A 22 -20.78 -7.56 -21.05
CA ALA A 22 -21.50 -6.30 -20.86
C ALA A 22 -20.53 -5.13 -20.56
N GLY A 23 -19.25 -5.29 -20.91
CA GLY A 23 -18.09 -4.68 -20.26
C GLY A 23 -17.91 -3.17 -20.36
N CYS A 24 -18.90 -2.41 -20.85
CA CYS A 24 -18.83 -0.94 -20.89
C CYS A 24 -19.91 -0.23 -20.08
N GLY A 25 -20.65 -0.96 -19.24
CA GLY A 25 -21.38 -0.34 -18.15
C GLY A 25 -20.40 0.23 -17.13
N SER A 26 -20.49 1.53 -16.85
CA SER A 26 -19.72 2.11 -15.75
C SER A 26 -20.26 1.59 -14.43
N GLN A 27 -19.35 1.17 -13.55
CA GLN A 27 -19.67 0.79 -12.18
C GLN A 27 -20.07 2.04 -11.36
N PRO A 28 -20.70 1.87 -10.18
CA PRO A 28 -20.93 2.98 -9.25
C PRO A 28 -19.62 3.69 -8.91
N VAL A 29 -19.66 5.02 -8.90
CA VAL A 29 -18.50 5.88 -8.58
C VAL A 29 -18.87 6.81 -7.43
N ALA A 30 -17.87 7.21 -6.65
CA ALA A 30 -18.02 8.17 -5.56
C ALA A 30 -16.71 8.94 -5.38
N ASN A 31 -16.78 10.10 -4.72
CA ASN A 31 -15.58 10.81 -4.28
C ASN A 31 -15.14 10.26 -2.91
N ASN A 32 -14.22 9.30 -2.93
CA ASN A 32 -13.67 8.59 -1.78
C ASN A 32 -12.16 8.82 -1.60
N ASP A 33 -11.55 9.68 -2.39
CA ASP A 33 -10.11 9.98 -2.43
C ASP A 33 -9.96 11.44 -2.84
N ASP A 34 -9.01 12.16 -2.24
CA ASP A 34 -8.71 13.55 -2.57
C ASP A 34 -7.35 13.69 -3.28
N GLY A 35 -6.78 12.57 -3.72
CA GLY A 35 -5.51 12.48 -4.42
C GLY A 35 -5.58 13.00 -5.86
N PHE A 36 -4.45 12.89 -6.56
CA PHE A 36 -4.39 13.23 -7.97
C PHE A 36 -3.33 12.40 -8.71
N ILE A 37 -3.51 12.31 -10.03
CA ILE A 37 -2.46 11.88 -10.95
C ILE A 37 -2.08 13.03 -11.87
N VAL A 38 -0.85 13.02 -12.36
CA VAL A 38 -0.41 13.85 -13.49
C VAL A 38 -0.06 12.94 -14.64
N LEU A 39 -0.67 13.17 -15.80
CA LEU A 39 -0.42 12.37 -16.99
C LEU A 39 1.01 12.56 -17.52
N GLY A 40 1.67 11.45 -17.84
CA GLY A 40 2.97 11.42 -18.51
C GLY A 40 2.87 11.62 -20.02
N GLU A 41 1.73 11.25 -20.60
CA GLU A 41 1.45 11.29 -22.02
C GLU A 41 -0.01 11.69 -22.29
N SER A 42 -0.31 12.04 -23.54
CA SER A 42 -1.70 12.28 -23.93
C SER A 42 -2.48 10.96 -23.88
N ALA A 43 -3.56 10.93 -23.10
CA ALA A 43 -4.27 9.70 -22.77
C ALA A 43 -5.79 9.86 -22.94
N PRO A 44 -6.49 8.79 -23.35
CA PRO A 44 -7.95 8.79 -23.46
C PRO A 44 -8.63 8.79 -22.08
N LEU A 45 -9.59 9.68 -21.89
CA LEU A 45 -10.54 9.63 -20.79
C LEU A 45 -11.74 8.79 -21.22
N HIS A 46 -11.90 7.60 -20.66
CA HIS A 46 -12.88 6.61 -21.06
C HIS A 46 -14.23 6.75 -20.33
N LYS A 47 -15.29 6.23 -20.96
CA LYS A 47 -16.63 6.12 -20.38
C LYS A 47 -16.79 4.94 -19.40
N ALA A 48 -15.91 3.96 -19.49
CA ALA A 48 -15.87 2.79 -18.62
C ALA A 48 -14.41 2.29 -18.47
N PRO A 49 -14.11 1.48 -17.46
CA PRO A 49 -12.75 1.08 -17.06
C PRO A 49 -12.17 -0.05 -17.93
N TYR A 50 -12.32 0.07 -19.24
CA TYR A 50 -11.75 -0.84 -20.23
C TYR A 50 -11.38 -0.05 -21.49
N ASN A 51 -10.22 -0.37 -22.07
CA ASN A 51 -9.72 0.30 -23.27
C ASN A 51 -10.69 0.21 -24.47
N ALA A 52 -11.47 -0.88 -24.55
CA ALA A 52 -12.49 -1.07 -25.58
C ALA A 52 -13.73 -0.18 -25.39
N CYS A 53 -13.89 0.45 -24.22
CA CYS A 53 -15.03 1.30 -23.94
C CYS A 53 -14.82 2.71 -24.46
N GLY A 54 -15.90 3.30 -24.99
CA GLY A 54 -15.83 4.55 -25.73
C GLY A 54 -15.09 5.66 -24.97
N VAL A 55 -14.34 6.46 -25.72
CA VAL A 55 -13.60 7.61 -25.21
C VAL A 55 -14.53 8.82 -25.13
N PHE A 56 -14.47 9.57 -24.03
CA PHE A 56 -15.13 10.85 -23.88
C PHE A 56 -14.32 11.96 -24.55
N GLN A 57 -13.04 12.06 -24.21
CA GLN A 57 -12.08 12.95 -24.85
C GLN A 57 -10.65 12.45 -24.66
N THR A 58 -9.72 12.97 -25.45
CA THR A 58 -8.29 12.81 -25.18
C THR A 58 -7.81 13.94 -24.28
N VAL A 59 -7.09 13.60 -23.23
CA VAL A 59 -6.50 14.55 -22.28
C VAL A 59 -5.02 14.71 -22.58
N PRO A 60 -4.49 15.95 -22.68
CA PRO A 60 -3.06 16.17 -22.94
C PRO A 60 -2.15 15.67 -21.82
N ALA A 61 -0.90 15.37 -22.17
CA ALA A 61 0.18 15.15 -21.19
C ALA A 61 0.32 16.34 -20.22
N ASN A 62 0.88 16.09 -19.03
CA ASN A 62 1.05 17.06 -17.94
C ASN A 62 -0.27 17.60 -17.35
N THR A 63 -1.42 17.05 -17.73
CA THR A 63 -2.70 17.42 -17.12
C THR A 63 -2.88 16.72 -15.78
N LYS A 64 -3.33 17.47 -14.77
CA LYS A 64 -3.72 16.95 -13.46
C LYS A 64 -5.14 16.39 -13.51
N ILE A 65 -5.33 15.18 -12.98
CA ILE A 65 -6.63 14.53 -12.80
C ILE A 65 -6.82 14.27 -11.31
N TRP A 66 -7.87 14.83 -10.72
CA TRP A 66 -8.28 14.50 -9.36
C TRP A 66 -8.80 13.07 -9.33
N THR A 67 -8.27 12.26 -8.42
CA THR A 67 -8.65 10.85 -8.26
C THR A 67 -9.76 10.75 -7.23
N TRP A 68 -10.93 10.27 -7.62
CA TRP A 68 -12.08 10.17 -6.71
C TRP A 68 -12.28 8.76 -6.21
N CYS A 69 -12.15 7.77 -7.08
CA CYS A 69 -12.10 6.39 -6.65
C CYS A 69 -11.39 5.51 -7.68
N THR A 70 -10.92 4.35 -7.22
CA THR A 70 -10.16 3.39 -8.01
C THR A 70 -10.87 2.06 -8.07
N ILE A 71 -10.70 1.35 -9.19
CA ILE A 71 -11.05 -0.05 -9.34
C ILE A 71 -9.89 -0.85 -9.93
N GLU A 72 -9.97 -2.16 -9.79
CA GLU A 72 -9.21 -3.08 -10.62
C GLU A 72 -10.18 -3.86 -11.51
N ASN A 73 -10.05 -3.71 -12.82
CA ASN A 73 -10.93 -4.42 -13.75
C ASN A 73 -10.55 -5.91 -13.84
N ASP A 74 -11.35 -6.69 -14.58
CA ASP A 74 -11.16 -8.14 -14.71
C ASP A 74 -9.83 -8.54 -15.39
N TYR A 75 -9.14 -7.60 -16.05
CA TYR A 75 -7.82 -7.81 -16.64
C TYR A 75 -6.68 -7.52 -15.66
N GLY A 76 -7.01 -7.10 -14.44
CA GLY A 76 -6.02 -6.72 -13.44
C GLY A 76 -5.43 -5.33 -13.65
N ASN A 77 -6.06 -4.51 -14.49
CA ASN A 77 -5.64 -3.15 -14.76
C ASN A 77 -6.29 -2.21 -13.74
N THR A 78 -5.51 -1.29 -13.17
CA THR A 78 -6.02 -0.28 -12.25
C THR A 78 -6.54 0.93 -13.01
N TRP A 79 -7.81 1.24 -12.78
CA TRP A 79 -8.49 2.38 -13.38
C TRP A 79 -8.95 3.33 -12.30
N ILE A 80 -8.81 4.62 -12.59
CA ILE A 80 -9.23 5.69 -11.70
C ILE A 80 -10.41 6.39 -12.33
N TRP A 81 -11.50 6.52 -11.59
CA TRP A 81 -12.52 7.51 -11.87
C TRP A 81 -12.08 8.86 -11.30
N GLY A 82 -12.09 9.89 -12.15
CA GLY A 82 -11.59 11.19 -11.75
C GLY A 82 -12.11 12.33 -12.60
N ARG A 83 -11.73 13.54 -12.20
CA ARG A 83 -12.09 14.80 -12.85
C ARG A 83 -10.83 15.53 -13.32
N ILE A 84 -10.86 16.04 -14.55
CA ILE A 84 -9.79 16.90 -15.07
C ILE A 84 -9.78 18.20 -14.28
N ASP A 85 -8.61 18.58 -13.76
CA ASP A 85 -8.44 19.80 -12.98
C ASP A 85 -8.89 21.06 -13.76
N GLY A 86 -9.50 22.01 -13.06
CA GLY A 86 -10.10 23.21 -13.68
C GLY A 86 -11.35 22.97 -14.55
N THR A 87 -11.88 21.75 -14.65
CA THR A 87 -13.08 21.46 -15.48
C THR A 87 -14.14 20.63 -14.74
N GLN A 88 -15.33 20.47 -15.32
CA GLN A 88 -16.34 19.50 -14.85
C GLN A 88 -16.29 18.16 -15.61
N ASN A 89 -15.26 17.97 -16.44
CA ASN A 89 -15.12 16.76 -17.24
C ASN A 89 -14.58 15.63 -16.38
N GLN A 90 -15.29 14.50 -16.38
CA GLN A 90 -15.00 13.33 -15.57
C GLN A 90 -15.02 12.06 -16.42
N GLY A 91 -14.27 11.05 -15.98
CA GLY A 91 -14.19 9.78 -16.69
C GLY A 91 -13.19 8.82 -16.07
N TRP A 92 -13.06 7.66 -16.71
CA TRP A 92 -12.13 6.61 -16.31
C TRP A 92 -10.78 6.82 -17.00
N MET A 93 -9.71 6.79 -16.22
CA MET A 93 -8.33 6.87 -16.69
C MET A 93 -7.56 5.63 -16.28
N TYR A 94 -6.78 5.07 -17.20
CA TYR A 94 -5.87 3.98 -16.88
C TYR A 94 -4.63 4.54 -16.16
N ILE A 95 -4.33 4.02 -14.97
CA ILE A 95 -3.31 4.64 -14.09
C ILE A 95 -1.91 4.64 -14.68
N GLU A 96 -1.58 3.69 -15.56
CA GLU A 96 -0.24 3.60 -16.17
C GLU A 96 0.09 4.77 -17.11
N HIS A 97 -0.90 5.61 -17.48
CA HIS A 97 -0.63 6.87 -18.18
C HIS A 97 -0.09 7.96 -17.24
N ALA A 98 -0.08 7.74 -15.92
CA ALA A 98 0.42 8.70 -14.94
C ALA A 98 1.96 8.68 -14.86
N LYS A 99 2.58 9.86 -14.87
CA LYS A 99 3.99 10.04 -14.48
C LYS A 99 4.16 10.37 -13.00
N GLN A 100 3.08 10.79 -12.35
CA GLN A 100 3.04 11.13 -10.93
C GLN A 100 1.69 10.66 -10.38
N VAL A 101 1.74 10.06 -9.20
CA VAL A 101 0.57 9.64 -8.44
C VAL A 101 0.74 10.17 -7.02
N GLU A 102 -0.17 11.03 -6.60
CA GLU A 102 -0.31 11.51 -5.23
C GLU A 102 -1.55 10.83 -4.64
N GLU A 103 -1.35 9.92 -3.69
CA GLU A 103 -2.45 9.23 -3.02
C GLU A 103 -2.87 10.04 -1.79
N ALA A 104 -4.16 10.35 -1.65
CA ALA A 104 -4.74 10.89 -0.41
C ALA A 104 -5.88 9.98 0.07
N PRO A 105 -5.57 8.70 0.38
CA PRO A 105 -6.59 7.70 0.68
C PRO A 105 -7.37 8.08 1.95
N THR A 106 -8.69 8.06 1.84
CA THR A 106 -9.60 8.21 2.99
C THR A 106 -9.77 6.86 3.71
N SER A 107 -10.69 6.78 4.68
CA SER A 107 -11.00 5.55 5.43
C SER A 107 -11.37 4.32 4.60
N ASN A 108 -11.64 4.47 3.29
CA ASN A 108 -11.95 3.39 2.35
C ASN A 108 -10.81 3.11 1.34
N ASP A 109 -9.59 3.61 1.59
CA ASP A 109 -8.41 3.46 0.72
C ASP A 109 -8.64 3.89 -0.75
N GLY A 110 -9.62 4.77 -0.99
CA GLY A 110 -9.95 5.26 -2.33
C GLY A 110 -10.68 4.28 -3.26
N TRP A 111 -11.22 3.16 -2.76
CA TRP A 111 -11.94 2.19 -3.62
C TRP A 111 -13.33 2.69 -4.04
N CYS A 112 -13.74 2.42 -5.29
CA CYS A 112 -15.09 2.73 -5.75
C CYS A 112 -16.15 1.85 -5.04
N PRO A 113 -17.40 2.33 -4.92
CA PRO A 113 -18.49 1.51 -4.40
C PRO A 113 -18.75 0.27 -5.25
N GLY A 114 -19.17 -0.82 -4.62
CA GLY A 114 -19.48 -2.08 -5.32
C GLY A 114 -18.28 -3.01 -5.56
N GLU A 115 -17.06 -2.54 -5.33
CA GLU A 115 -15.87 -3.41 -5.32
C GLU A 115 -16.03 -4.51 -4.25
N ALA A 116 -15.74 -5.75 -4.65
CA ALA A 116 -15.86 -6.92 -3.79
C ALA A 116 -14.95 -6.75 -2.55
N PRO A 117 -15.48 -6.86 -1.33
CA PRO A 117 -14.66 -6.82 -0.14
C PRO A 117 -13.76 -8.06 -0.06
N ALA A 118 -12.69 -7.96 0.71
CA ALA A 118 -11.87 -9.10 1.06
C ALA A 118 -12.71 -10.19 1.76
N ASP A 119 -12.47 -11.45 1.37
CA ASP A 119 -12.97 -12.63 2.07
C ASP A 119 -11.78 -13.33 2.73
N PRO A 120 -11.54 -13.12 4.05
CA PRO A 120 -10.42 -13.72 4.75
C PRO A 120 -10.38 -15.25 4.67
N ASP A 121 -11.54 -15.91 4.65
CA ASP A 121 -11.61 -17.38 4.61
C ASP A 121 -11.14 -17.90 3.24
N ALA A 122 -11.51 -17.21 2.16
CA ALA A 122 -11.01 -17.52 0.82
C ALA A 122 -9.52 -17.18 0.66
N ILE A 123 -9.09 -16.03 1.20
CA ILE A 123 -7.69 -15.57 1.11
C ILE A 123 -6.76 -16.48 1.91
N ASP A 124 -7.13 -16.88 3.12
CA ASP A 124 -6.28 -17.72 3.97
C ASP A 124 -6.40 -19.19 3.56
N GLY A 125 -7.62 -19.70 3.40
CA GLY A 125 -7.91 -21.07 2.96
C GLY A 125 -7.13 -22.11 3.76
N ALA A 126 -6.49 -23.05 3.05
CA ALA A 126 -5.68 -24.10 3.67
C ALA A 126 -4.42 -23.61 4.41
N ASP A 127 -4.00 -22.36 4.17
CA ASP A 127 -2.85 -21.74 4.84
C ASP A 127 -3.23 -21.03 6.15
N ARG A 128 -4.51 -21.02 6.50
CA ARG A 128 -5.00 -20.36 7.70
C ARG A 128 -4.27 -20.88 8.93
N ILE A 129 -3.78 -19.95 9.71
CA ILE A 129 -3.20 -20.22 11.03
C ILE A 129 -4.07 -19.56 12.09
N VAL A 130 -4.02 -20.11 13.30
CA VAL A 130 -4.46 -19.37 14.48
C VAL A 130 -3.33 -18.40 14.80
N GLU A 131 -3.51 -17.12 14.44
CA GLU A 131 -2.56 -16.08 14.83
C GLU A 131 -2.57 -16.00 16.35
N GLN A 132 -1.50 -16.47 16.98
CA GLN A 132 -1.27 -16.16 18.37
C GLN A 132 -0.96 -14.68 18.42
N ALA A 133 -1.86 -13.91 19.03
CA ALA A 133 -1.56 -12.54 19.38
C ALA A 133 -0.20 -12.54 20.07
N PRO A 134 0.74 -11.65 19.68
CA PRO A 134 1.96 -11.50 20.44
C PRO A 134 1.56 -11.32 21.91
N PRO A 135 2.27 -11.94 22.86
CA PRO A 135 2.02 -11.66 24.27
C PRO A 135 2.04 -10.15 24.43
N ALA A 136 1.01 -9.60 25.09
CA ALA A 136 0.89 -8.16 25.31
C ALA A 136 2.27 -7.63 25.73
N ASP A 137 2.77 -6.62 25.00
CA ASP A 137 4.04 -6.04 25.36
C ASP A 137 3.89 -5.44 26.76
N ALA A 138 4.95 -5.44 27.56
CA ALA A 138 4.89 -4.81 28.88
C ALA A 138 4.52 -3.30 28.76
N ASP A 139 4.75 -2.72 27.59
CA ASP A 139 4.37 -1.36 27.21
C ASP A 139 2.85 -1.18 26.97
N ASP A 140 2.12 -2.24 26.59
CA ASP A 140 0.65 -2.20 26.42
C ASP A 140 -0.10 -2.32 27.76
N ALA A 141 0.62 -2.73 28.81
CA ALA A 141 0.13 -2.83 30.19
C ALA A 141 0.56 -1.64 31.06
N LEU A 142 1.27 -0.64 30.50
CA LEU A 142 1.53 0.60 31.21
C LEU A 142 0.20 1.35 31.37
N PRO A 143 -0.21 1.71 32.61
CA PRO A 143 -1.35 2.58 32.79
C PRO A 143 -1.10 3.90 32.03
N PRO A 144 -2.15 4.62 31.56
CA PRO A 144 -2.02 5.93 30.91
C PRO A 144 -1.35 7.05 31.72
N ALA A 145 -0.83 6.74 32.90
CA ALA A 145 0.00 7.59 33.73
C ALA A 145 1.40 6.98 33.69
N ASP A 146 2.35 7.48 32.90
CA ASP A 146 3.05 8.75 33.17
C ASP A 146 3.45 9.45 31.87
N PHE A 147 2.47 9.93 31.10
CA PHE A 147 2.75 11.04 30.18
C PHE A 147 2.72 12.31 31.02
N ASP A 148 3.90 12.90 31.28
CA ASP A 148 4.00 14.22 31.89
C ASP A 148 4.15 15.26 30.77
N PRO A 149 3.07 15.93 30.34
CA PRO A 149 3.12 16.92 29.29
C PRO A 149 4.04 18.12 29.60
N ALA A 150 4.48 18.31 30.85
CA ALA A 150 5.40 19.37 31.23
C ALA A 150 6.88 18.99 30.98
N THR A 151 7.22 17.70 30.88
CA THR A 151 8.60 17.23 30.64
C THR A 151 8.77 16.46 29.34
N ASP A 152 7.69 15.88 28.82
CA ASP A 152 7.72 14.95 27.70
C ASP A 152 7.28 15.58 26.37
N VAL A 153 6.91 16.86 26.40
CA VAL A 153 6.62 17.68 25.22
C VAL A 153 7.80 18.61 24.95
N ASP A 154 8.41 18.47 23.77
CA ASP A 154 9.40 19.42 23.30
C ASP A 154 8.72 20.79 23.05
N THR A 155 8.94 21.74 23.96
CA THR A 155 8.36 23.09 23.90
C THR A 155 8.89 23.93 22.72
N ALA A 156 9.87 23.43 21.97
CA ALA A 156 10.32 24.05 20.72
C ALA A 156 9.46 23.63 19.51
N VAL A 157 8.59 22.64 19.67
CA VAL A 157 7.58 22.26 18.68
C VAL A 157 6.31 23.07 18.97
N PRO A 158 5.80 23.90 18.04
CA PRO A 158 4.56 24.61 18.27
C PRO A 158 3.43 23.60 18.47
N THR A 159 2.60 23.82 19.48
CA THR A 159 1.40 23.02 19.76
C THR A 159 0.50 22.98 18.54
N VAL A 160 0.29 21.81 17.95
CA VAL A 160 -0.80 21.58 17.00
C VAL A 160 -2.09 21.49 17.82
N GLY A 161 -2.68 22.64 18.07
CA GLY A 161 -3.82 22.79 18.98
C GLY A 161 -4.15 24.25 19.24
N GLY A 162 -4.15 25.08 18.20
CA GLY A 162 -4.78 26.40 18.27
C GLY A 162 -6.28 26.23 18.02
N ALA A 163 -7.10 26.45 19.05
CA ALA A 163 -8.48 26.83 18.82
C ALA A 163 -8.47 28.23 18.19
N GLU A 164 -8.50 28.30 16.86
CA GLU A 164 -8.88 29.54 16.22
C GLU A 164 -10.40 29.68 16.35
N LYS A 165 -10.82 30.66 17.15
CA LYS A 165 -12.18 31.21 17.07
C LYS A 165 -12.31 31.79 15.66
N GLY A 166 -12.88 31.02 14.75
CA GLY A 166 -13.38 31.54 13.50
C GLY A 166 -14.45 32.59 13.80
N VAL A 167 -14.23 33.82 13.33
CA VAL A 167 -15.33 34.68 12.93
C VAL A 167 -15.77 34.14 11.56
N GLU A 168 -17.07 33.90 11.36
CA GLU A 168 -17.59 33.51 10.04
C GLU A 168 -17.14 34.52 8.98
N PRO A 169 -16.61 34.09 7.83
CA PRO A 169 -16.38 34.98 6.71
C PRO A 169 -17.73 35.43 6.12
N ASP A 170 -17.81 36.70 5.74
CA ASP A 170 -18.97 37.29 5.06
C ASP A 170 -19.38 36.45 3.83
N ALA A 171 -20.67 36.44 3.51
CA ALA A 171 -21.34 35.56 2.53
C ALA A 171 -20.84 35.65 1.07
N ASP A 172 -19.80 36.44 0.80
CA ASP A 172 -19.27 36.74 -0.54
C ASP A 172 -17.77 36.38 -0.70
N TYR A 173 -17.18 35.58 0.19
CA TYR A 173 -15.76 35.19 0.10
C TYR A 173 -15.50 34.06 -0.93
N VAL A 174 -14.69 34.36 -1.95
CA VAL A 174 -14.10 33.39 -2.90
C VAL A 174 -12.63 33.14 -2.52
N ALA A 175 -12.25 31.88 -2.34
CA ALA A 175 -10.89 31.49 -2.00
C ALA A 175 -9.91 31.73 -3.17
N PRO A 176 -8.72 32.33 -2.96
CA PRO A 176 -7.76 32.58 -4.03
C PRO A 176 -7.00 31.31 -4.46
N GLU A 177 -6.77 31.18 -5.77
CA GLU A 177 -5.88 30.21 -6.41
C GLU A 177 -4.41 30.54 -6.05
N GLY A 178 -3.61 29.52 -5.73
CA GLY A 178 -2.25 29.71 -5.20
C GLY A 178 -1.23 30.14 -6.28
N ASP A 179 -0.41 31.15 -5.94
CA ASP A 179 0.66 31.71 -6.79
C ASP A 179 1.75 30.69 -7.16
N GLU A 180 2.24 30.82 -8.38
CA GLU A 180 3.17 29.93 -9.09
C GLU A 180 4.68 30.22 -8.88
N ASP A 181 5.04 31.06 -7.89
CA ASP A 181 6.42 31.53 -7.66
C ASP A 181 6.98 31.28 -6.23
N ALA A 182 6.52 30.26 -5.51
CA ALA A 182 7.14 29.87 -4.24
C ALA A 182 8.47 29.10 -4.45
N PRO A 183 9.59 29.48 -3.80
CA PRO A 183 10.88 28.82 -3.99
C PRO A 183 10.89 27.37 -3.45
N ASP A 184 11.57 26.50 -4.19
CA ASP A 184 11.82 25.08 -3.89
C ASP A 184 12.28 24.86 -2.44
N ALA A 185 11.36 24.36 -1.61
CA ALA A 185 11.61 23.90 -0.25
C ALA A 185 11.57 22.36 -0.19
N GLY A 186 12.16 21.69 -1.18
CA GLY A 186 12.15 20.24 -1.32
C GLY A 186 13.46 19.54 -0.96
N THR A 187 14.13 19.86 0.16
CA THR A 187 15.31 19.07 0.58
C THR A 187 15.59 18.94 2.08
N SER A 188 14.86 19.62 2.99
CA SER A 188 15.24 19.63 4.42
C SER A 188 14.40 18.74 5.36
N THR A 189 13.25 18.19 4.94
CA THR A 189 12.35 17.46 5.86
C THR A 189 12.65 15.96 6.00
N LEU A 190 13.27 15.31 5.00
CA LEU A 190 13.68 13.90 5.11
C LEU A 190 14.94 13.70 5.98
N ALA A 191 15.84 14.69 5.99
CA ALA A 191 17.06 14.65 6.79
C ALA A 191 16.78 14.88 8.30
N ALA A 192 15.77 15.70 8.64
CA ALA A 192 15.41 15.96 10.04
C ALA A 192 14.72 14.76 10.73
N ALA A 193 14.07 13.87 9.97
CA ALA A 193 13.51 12.62 10.51
C ALA A 193 14.59 11.53 10.79
N ALA A 194 15.83 11.73 10.34
CA ALA A 194 16.92 10.76 10.43
C ALA A 194 17.65 10.75 11.78
N THR A 195 17.43 11.75 12.64
CA THR A 195 18.25 12.00 13.84
C THR A 195 17.89 11.15 15.08
N ALA A 196 16.91 10.24 14.99
CA ALA A 196 16.50 9.40 16.14
C ALA A 196 16.16 7.92 15.81
N LEU A 197 16.70 7.36 14.71
CA LEU A 197 16.49 5.93 14.43
C LEU A 197 17.34 5.05 15.35
N LYS A 198 16.70 4.31 16.26
CA LYS A 198 17.35 3.33 17.13
C LYS A 198 17.21 1.92 16.55
N TYR A 199 18.30 1.35 16.06
CA TYR A 199 18.30 -0.01 15.49
C TYR A 199 17.87 -1.08 16.51
N GLY A 200 17.04 -2.03 16.10
CA GLY A 200 16.55 -3.15 16.92
C GLY A 200 15.51 -2.78 17.99
N LYS A 201 15.05 -1.53 18.02
CA LYS A 201 13.92 -1.06 18.84
C LYS A 201 12.61 -1.16 18.05
N PRO A 202 11.46 -1.03 18.73
CA PRO A 202 10.18 -0.93 18.04
C PRO A 202 10.16 0.18 16.98
N ILE A 203 9.48 -0.07 15.87
CA ILE A 203 9.43 0.81 14.71
C ILE A 203 8.02 0.86 14.12
N LYS A 204 7.57 2.07 13.74
CA LYS A 204 6.26 2.25 13.10
C LYS A 204 6.25 1.73 11.66
N ARG A 205 5.11 1.21 11.20
CA ARG A 205 4.89 0.76 9.80
C ARG A 205 5.19 1.84 8.78
N THR A 206 4.71 3.05 9.03
CA THR A 206 4.97 4.23 8.18
C THR A 206 6.47 4.48 8.00
N LYS A 207 7.26 4.33 9.07
CA LYS A 207 8.72 4.43 9.00
C LYS A 207 9.34 3.26 8.22
N VAL A 208 8.86 2.02 8.41
CA VAL A 208 9.34 0.85 7.64
C VAL A 208 9.13 1.05 6.14
N ILE A 209 7.94 1.50 5.73
CA ILE A 209 7.62 1.77 4.32
C ILE A 209 8.44 2.94 3.77
N ALA A 210 8.59 4.04 4.51
CA ALA A 210 9.43 5.16 4.08
C ALA A 210 10.89 4.74 3.82
N ARG A 211 11.42 3.84 4.66
CA ARG A 211 12.76 3.27 4.50
C ARG A 211 12.87 2.37 3.26
N ALA A 212 11.85 1.54 3.03
CA ALA A 212 11.77 0.70 1.84
C ALA A 212 11.75 1.57 0.56
N LYS A 213 10.92 2.62 0.55
CA LYS A 213 10.81 3.59 -0.56
C LYS A 213 12.14 4.31 -0.83
N ASN A 214 12.85 4.74 0.21
CA ASN A 214 14.17 5.37 0.04
C ASN A 214 15.20 4.43 -0.58
N TRP A 215 15.23 3.16 -0.16
CA TRP A 215 16.17 2.18 -0.71
C TRP A 215 15.84 1.84 -2.16
N TYR A 216 14.54 1.69 -2.47
CA TYR A 216 14.04 1.52 -3.83
C TYR A 216 14.39 2.72 -4.72
N SER A 217 14.13 3.96 -4.27
CA SER A 217 14.38 5.17 -5.06
C SER A 217 15.85 5.44 -5.34
N ARG A 218 16.75 4.90 -4.51
CA ARG A 218 18.20 4.94 -4.73
C ARG A 218 18.69 3.85 -5.69
N ASN A 219 17.81 2.95 -6.12
CA ASN A 219 18.10 1.80 -6.97
C ASN A 219 19.33 1.01 -6.51
N VAL A 220 19.36 0.62 -5.22
CA VAL A 220 20.49 -0.11 -4.64
C VAL A 220 20.70 -1.43 -5.40
N GLN A 221 21.95 -1.66 -5.82
CA GLN A 221 22.32 -2.77 -6.69
C GLN A 221 22.48 -4.07 -5.90
N TYR A 222 21.91 -5.15 -6.42
CA TYR A 222 21.90 -6.44 -5.76
C TYR A 222 23.31 -7.03 -5.70
N SER A 223 23.74 -7.40 -4.50
CA SER A 223 24.95 -8.16 -4.22
C SER A 223 24.85 -8.91 -2.89
N GLN A 224 25.17 -10.20 -2.93
CA GLN A 224 25.27 -11.02 -1.71
C GLN A 224 26.50 -10.69 -0.85
N SER A 225 27.36 -9.77 -1.26
CA SER A 225 28.57 -9.38 -0.51
C SER A 225 28.72 -7.88 -0.30
N ALA A 226 28.01 -7.04 -1.05
CA ALA A 226 28.07 -5.59 -0.90
C ALA A 226 27.14 -5.08 0.21
N TYR A 227 27.40 -3.85 0.63
CA TYR A 227 26.69 -3.18 1.70
C TYR A 227 26.42 -1.72 1.34
N ALA A 228 25.20 -1.26 1.57
CA ALA A 228 24.81 0.14 1.37
C ALA A 228 24.45 0.80 2.70
N TRP A 229 24.69 2.10 2.78
CA TRP A 229 24.29 2.92 3.92
C TRP A 229 22.77 3.06 3.99
N ASP A 230 22.25 2.95 5.19
CA ASP A 230 20.91 3.39 5.55
C ASP A 230 20.76 4.91 5.35
N VAL A 231 19.53 5.42 5.25
CA VAL A 231 19.20 6.82 4.95
C VAL A 231 19.83 7.81 5.94
N ASN A 232 19.98 7.41 7.20
CA ASN A 232 20.59 8.21 8.26
C ASN A 232 22.11 8.00 8.38
N HIS A 233 22.72 7.19 7.51
CA HIS A 233 24.13 6.79 7.57
C HIS A 233 24.57 6.16 8.91
N GLY A 234 23.63 5.68 9.74
CA GLY A 234 23.93 5.11 11.05
C GLY A 234 24.43 3.66 10.99
N LYS A 235 24.07 2.92 9.94
CA LYS A 235 24.46 1.52 9.73
C LYS A 235 24.47 1.19 8.24
N LYS A 236 25.26 0.17 7.89
CA LYS A 236 25.18 -0.48 6.57
C LYS A 236 24.43 -1.80 6.63
N PHE A 237 23.69 -2.10 5.58
CA PHE A 237 23.01 -3.38 5.38
C PHE A 237 23.45 -4.02 4.08
N ARG A 238 23.46 -5.36 4.04
CA ARG A 238 23.76 -6.13 2.83
C ARG A 238 22.75 -5.79 1.73
N THR A 239 23.20 -5.72 0.49
CA THR A 239 22.35 -5.36 -0.66
C THR A 239 21.76 -6.62 -1.29
N ASP A 240 21.00 -7.38 -0.52
CA ASP A 240 20.26 -8.54 -1.02
C ASP A 240 18.85 -8.58 -0.46
N CYS A 241 18.01 -9.51 -0.92
CA CYS A 241 16.60 -9.60 -0.53
C CYS A 241 16.36 -9.52 0.99
N SER A 242 17.16 -10.26 1.77
CA SER A 242 17.04 -10.28 3.23
C SER A 242 17.72 -9.09 3.92
N GLY A 243 18.76 -8.53 3.32
CA GLY A 243 19.41 -7.31 3.75
C GLY A 243 18.51 -6.09 3.59
N PHE A 244 17.76 -6.02 2.48
CA PHE A 244 16.71 -5.03 2.24
C PHE A 244 15.63 -5.07 3.33
N VAL A 245 15.03 -6.22 3.62
CA VAL A 245 14.01 -6.33 4.69
C VAL A 245 14.61 -6.01 6.07
N SER A 246 15.86 -6.45 6.33
CA SER A 246 16.56 -6.11 7.57
C SER A 246 16.77 -4.61 7.73
N MET A 247 17.08 -3.92 6.62
CA MET A 247 17.17 -2.48 6.58
C MET A 247 15.80 -1.85 6.82
N SER A 248 14.74 -2.25 6.11
CA SER A 248 13.42 -1.64 6.27
C SER A 248 12.92 -1.72 7.72
N TRP A 249 13.17 -2.82 8.42
CA TRP A 249 12.85 -2.99 9.85
C TRP A 249 13.84 -2.37 10.85
N ALA A 250 14.89 -1.70 10.34
CA ALA A 250 15.95 -1.10 11.14
C ALA A 250 16.58 -2.11 12.13
N LEU A 251 16.88 -3.32 11.66
CA LEU A 251 17.52 -4.34 12.50
C LEU A 251 18.96 -3.94 12.88
N THR A 252 19.51 -4.58 13.92
CA THR A 252 20.90 -4.33 14.35
C THR A 252 21.95 -4.88 13.39
N SER A 253 21.57 -5.82 12.52
CA SER A 253 22.43 -6.44 11.50
C SER A 253 21.59 -7.02 10.36
N SER A 254 22.22 -7.30 9.23
CA SER A 254 21.58 -7.98 8.09
C SER A 254 21.37 -9.46 8.41
N ARG A 255 20.10 -9.88 8.45
CA ARG A 255 19.72 -11.28 8.54
C ARG A 255 19.77 -11.98 7.18
N THR A 256 19.51 -13.27 7.19
CA THR A 256 19.33 -14.12 6.00
C THR A 256 17.89 -14.60 5.92
N THR A 257 17.48 -15.09 4.75
CA THR A 257 16.17 -15.74 4.57
C THR A 257 15.94 -16.97 5.46
N ARG A 258 16.97 -17.48 6.16
CA ARG A 258 16.86 -18.59 7.13
C ARG A 258 16.77 -18.13 8.59
N THR A 259 16.93 -16.84 8.85
CA THR A 259 17.03 -16.30 10.23
C THR A 259 16.06 -15.15 10.50
N LEU A 260 15.36 -14.66 9.47
CA LEU A 260 14.33 -13.63 9.61
C LEU A 260 13.11 -14.10 10.43
N ASP A 261 12.82 -15.41 10.41
CA ASP A 261 11.84 -16.07 11.26
C ASP A 261 12.17 -15.94 12.76
N GLY A 262 13.45 -15.86 13.14
CA GLY A 262 13.86 -15.65 14.52
C GLY A 262 13.49 -14.29 15.14
N VAL A 263 12.97 -13.34 14.34
CA VAL A 263 12.45 -12.03 14.83
C VAL A 263 11.09 -11.67 14.30
N SER A 264 10.43 -12.63 13.67
CA SER A 264 9.08 -12.45 13.17
C SER A 264 8.24 -13.63 13.60
N HIS A 265 6.93 -13.50 13.42
CA HIS A 265 6.00 -14.61 13.61
C HIS A 265 5.13 -14.74 12.36
N ARG A 266 4.65 -15.95 12.13
CA ARG A 266 3.70 -16.24 11.06
C ARG A 266 2.39 -15.51 11.34
N ILE A 267 1.80 -14.94 10.29
CA ILE A 267 0.47 -14.34 10.31
C ILE A 267 -0.42 -15.00 9.24
N ASN A 268 -1.69 -14.64 9.20
CA ASN A 268 -2.58 -14.98 8.08
C ASN A 268 -2.30 -14.08 6.86
N TRP A 269 -2.65 -14.54 5.67
CA TRP A 269 -2.52 -13.74 4.45
C TRP A 269 -3.46 -12.54 4.50
N SER A 270 -4.69 -12.76 4.91
CA SER A 270 -5.72 -11.73 5.10
C SER A 270 -5.30 -10.64 6.08
N SER A 271 -4.36 -10.95 6.98
CA SER A 271 -3.89 -10.07 8.04
C SER A 271 -2.67 -9.24 7.66
N LEU A 272 -2.15 -9.37 6.44
CA LEU A 272 -1.01 -8.56 5.95
C LEU A 272 -1.31 -7.07 6.07
N LYS A 273 -0.33 -6.34 6.59
CA LYS A 273 -0.29 -4.89 6.74
C LYS A 273 1.03 -4.33 6.20
N PRO A 274 1.08 -3.05 5.81
CA PRO A 274 2.30 -2.41 5.28
C PRO A 274 3.53 -2.66 6.17
N GLY A 275 4.61 -3.16 5.57
CA GLY A 275 5.86 -3.47 6.26
C GLY A 275 5.94 -4.89 6.84
N ASP A 276 4.91 -5.72 6.70
CA ASP A 276 5.05 -7.17 6.87
C ASP A 276 5.87 -7.77 5.71
N MET A 277 6.36 -9.00 5.84
CA MET A 277 7.11 -9.68 4.77
C MET A 277 6.38 -10.93 4.28
N VAL A 278 6.63 -11.31 3.03
CA VAL A 278 6.37 -12.66 2.54
C VAL A 278 7.72 -13.37 2.37
N LEU A 279 7.87 -14.51 3.04
CA LEU A 279 9.13 -15.24 3.15
C LEU A 279 8.98 -16.66 2.60
N ARG A 280 9.87 -17.02 1.68
CA ARG A 280 10.19 -18.39 1.32
C ARG A 280 11.53 -18.73 1.97
N SER A 281 11.49 -19.34 3.14
CA SER A 281 12.66 -19.53 4.00
C SER A 281 13.81 -20.20 3.24
N GLY A 282 15.01 -19.62 3.36
CA GLY A 282 16.22 -20.08 2.67
C GLY A 282 16.30 -19.78 1.17
N HIS A 283 15.30 -19.14 0.57
CA HIS A 283 15.27 -18.84 -0.86
C HIS A 283 15.11 -17.34 -1.14
N HIS A 284 14.02 -16.72 -0.69
CA HIS A 284 13.72 -15.32 -1.05
C HIS A 284 12.77 -14.67 -0.05
N VAL A 285 12.79 -13.33 0.00
CA VAL A 285 11.89 -12.54 0.85
C VAL A 285 11.52 -11.23 0.17
N GLN A 286 10.29 -10.79 0.38
CA GLN A 286 9.74 -9.56 -0.20
C GLN A 286 8.96 -8.80 0.88
N LEU A 287 8.94 -7.47 0.81
CA LEU A 287 8.25 -6.61 1.77
C LEU A 287 6.88 -6.21 1.21
N PHE A 288 5.82 -6.53 1.93
CA PHE A 288 4.45 -6.13 1.58
C PHE A 288 4.31 -4.61 1.77
N GLU A 289 3.88 -3.91 0.72
CA GLU A 289 3.53 -2.49 0.81
C GLU A 289 2.05 -2.33 1.15
N LYS A 290 1.16 -2.79 0.28
CA LYS A 290 -0.29 -2.62 0.43
C LYS A 290 -1.07 -3.58 -0.45
N TRP A 291 -2.35 -3.76 -0.16
CA TRP A 291 -3.26 -4.46 -1.05
C TRP A 291 -3.47 -3.65 -2.34
N ALA A 292 -3.48 -4.35 -3.47
CA ALA A 292 -3.63 -3.76 -4.79
C ALA A 292 -5.08 -3.75 -5.28
N ASN A 293 -5.98 -4.41 -4.55
CA ASN A 293 -7.41 -4.43 -4.79
C ASN A 293 -8.17 -4.68 -3.47
N LYS A 294 -9.43 -4.22 -3.42
CA LYS A 294 -10.30 -4.36 -2.23
C LYS A 294 -10.58 -5.80 -1.83
N ALA A 295 -10.55 -6.73 -2.79
CA ALA A 295 -10.73 -8.16 -2.55
C ALA A 295 -9.49 -8.83 -1.93
N HIS A 296 -8.37 -8.12 -1.76
CA HIS A 296 -7.11 -8.62 -1.20
C HIS A 296 -6.60 -9.89 -1.92
N THR A 297 -6.80 -9.98 -3.24
CA THR A 297 -6.28 -11.09 -4.05
C THR A 297 -4.92 -10.77 -4.68
N ARG A 298 -4.55 -9.48 -4.69
CA ARG A 298 -3.25 -8.98 -5.17
C ARG A 298 -2.70 -7.92 -4.23
N PHE A 299 -1.38 -7.81 -4.18
CA PHE A 299 -0.70 -6.81 -3.36
C PHE A 299 0.52 -6.25 -4.05
N TRP A 300 0.85 -5.01 -3.71
CA TRP A 300 2.11 -4.35 -4.03
C TRP A 300 3.19 -4.79 -3.05
N LEU A 301 4.40 -5.01 -3.57
CA LEU A 301 5.56 -5.38 -2.79
C LEU A 301 6.81 -4.65 -3.25
N TYR A 302 7.77 -4.50 -2.35
CA TYR A 302 9.15 -4.16 -2.68
C TYR A 302 10.05 -5.38 -2.50
N GLU A 303 11.03 -5.54 -3.37
CA GLU A 303 12.09 -6.52 -3.21
C GLU A 303 13.42 -6.05 -3.77
N GLU A 304 14.51 -6.53 -3.19
CA GLU A 304 15.82 -6.56 -3.84
C GLU A 304 15.97 -7.95 -4.46
N GLY A 305 15.61 -8.06 -5.73
CA GLY A 305 15.28 -9.32 -6.40
C GLY A 305 16.50 -10.19 -6.71
N ASN A 306 17.38 -9.71 -7.60
CA ASN A 306 18.56 -10.44 -8.11
C ASN A 306 19.46 -9.49 -8.93
N PRO A 307 20.68 -9.93 -9.34
CA PRO A 307 21.63 -9.09 -10.10
C PRO A 307 21.15 -8.55 -11.45
N ASN A 308 20.04 -9.04 -12.01
CA ASN A 308 19.52 -8.56 -13.29
C ASN A 308 18.43 -7.49 -13.14
N SER A 309 17.83 -7.38 -11.96
CA SER A 309 16.66 -6.52 -11.73
C SER A 309 16.80 -5.60 -10.52
N ASP A 310 17.78 -5.85 -9.66
CA ASP A 310 18.06 -5.05 -8.45
C ASP A 310 16.79 -4.80 -7.62
N MET A 311 16.38 -3.54 -7.49
CA MET A 311 15.18 -3.14 -6.77
C MET A 311 13.94 -3.19 -7.65
N ASN A 312 12.95 -3.98 -7.22
CA ASN A 312 11.67 -4.12 -7.90
C ASN A 312 10.52 -3.63 -7.02
N HIS A 313 9.48 -3.09 -7.67
CA HIS A 313 8.20 -2.73 -7.09
C HIS A 313 7.09 -3.15 -8.06
N TYR A 314 6.27 -4.12 -7.68
CA TYR A 314 5.25 -4.68 -8.58
C TYR A 314 4.12 -5.35 -7.81
N LYS A 315 3.06 -5.71 -8.54
CA LYS A 315 1.91 -6.46 -8.01
C LYS A 315 2.11 -7.96 -8.13
N LEU A 316 1.74 -8.70 -7.09
CA LEU A 316 1.70 -10.16 -7.11
C LEU A 316 0.34 -10.69 -6.64
N TYR A 317 -0.12 -11.79 -7.23
CA TYR A 317 -1.29 -12.52 -6.74
C TYR A 317 -0.95 -13.32 -5.48
N VAL A 318 -1.85 -13.33 -4.50
CA VAL A 318 -1.74 -14.18 -3.30
C VAL A 318 -1.61 -15.65 -3.70
N SER A 319 -2.39 -16.11 -4.68
CA SER A 319 -2.34 -17.49 -5.18
C SER A 319 -0.97 -17.86 -5.75
N THR A 320 -0.35 -16.97 -6.55
CA THR A 320 1.00 -17.16 -7.10
C THR A 320 2.06 -17.17 -6.00
N ALA A 321 1.96 -16.28 -5.01
CA ALA A 321 2.89 -16.27 -3.88
C ALA A 321 2.80 -17.58 -3.08
N LYS A 322 1.58 -18.07 -2.81
CA LYS A 322 1.32 -19.35 -2.16
C LYS A 322 1.88 -20.54 -2.94
N SER A 323 1.62 -20.63 -4.24
CA SER A 323 2.11 -21.73 -5.09
C SER A 323 3.64 -21.76 -5.16
N ASN A 324 4.28 -20.60 -5.05
CA ASN A 324 5.74 -20.47 -4.99
C ASN A 324 6.33 -20.74 -3.59
N GLY A 325 5.50 -21.08 -2.61
CA GLY A 325 5.93 -21.47 -1.25
C GLY A 325 6.24 -20.28 -0.32
N PHE A 326 5.84 -19.06 -0.68
CA PHE A 326 5.91 -17.94 0.25
C PHE A 326 4.88 -18.09 1.35
N LYS A 327 5.20 -17.52 2.52
CA LYS A 327 4.32 -17.44 3.67
C LYS A 327 4.44 -16.05 4.29
N PRO A 328 3.36 -15.47 4.85
CA PRO A 328 3.38 -14.13 5.40
C PRO A 328 3.89 -14.13 6.86
N TRP A 329 4.68 -13.12 7.20
CA TRP A 329 5.30 -12.95 8.51
C TRP A 329 5.31 -11.49 8.94
N ARG A 330 5.19 -11.27 10.24
CA ARG A 330 5.19 -9.96 10.87
C ARG A 330 6.39 -9.79 11.79
N TYR A 331 7.11 -8.68 11.65
CA TYR A 331 8.20 -8.34 12.56
C TYR A 331 7.68 -8.11 13.97
N ASN A 332 8.29 -8.75 14.98
CA ASN A 332 7.79 -8.74 16.36
C ASN A 332 7.76 -7.33 16.98
N LYS A 333 8.62 -6.41 16.51
CA LYS A 333 8.69 -5.04 17.03
C LYS A 333 8.10 -3.99 16.07
N ILE A 334 7.31 -4.40 15.09
CA ILE A 334 6.57 -3.42 14.27
C ILE A 334 5.36 -2.89 15.05
N ARG A 335 5.07 -1.60 14.90
CA ARG A 335 3.94 -0.91 15.53
C ARG A 335 3.16 -0.12 14.48
N ASP A 336 1.88 0.10 14.72
CA ASP A 336 1.06 0.97 13.87
C ASP A 336 1.40 2.46 14.13
#